data_AF-A0A382L8H4-F1
#
_entry.id   AF-A0A382L8H4-F1
#
_cell.length_a   1.000
_cell.length_b   1.000
_cell.length_c   1.000
_cell.angle_alpha   90.00
_cell.angle_beta   90.00
_cell.angle_gamma   90.00
#
_symmetry.space_group_name_H-M   'P 1'
#
loop_
_entity.id
_entity.type
_entity.pdbx_description
1 polymer ?
#
loop_
_entity_poly.entity_id
_entity_poly.type
_entity_poly.pdbx_seq_one_letter_code
_entity_poly.pdbx_strand_id
1 'polypeptide(L)'
;MLGFIFLGIFLIIGVIVVIFKMTNKSDELHKITNCKKEAGPNNYYVIILDNTDTLRPIQKSSIKKKIKVIINEADPNDKVIIYSLSNFSVEKTVPLIDICSMPDGSDANELYQNKAFMRKHKSKLFDAPIEDAVNKMIAVDKGSNTSPIIELIQKIRIQNLPDKIGNKKVEIHLFSDLLQYSENFSFYDKNYNLKKFLKSLEFEIIKSDLSGIEVTIWQLINSRIDNIRLRDHWKEIFTNMNTKYRPTIEPISG
;
A
#
# COMPACT_ATOMS: atom_id res chain seq x y z
N MET A 1 -18.79 12.35 57.01
CA MET A 1 -19.30 11.57 55.86
C MET A 1 -19.21 12.36 54.55
N LEU A 2 -19.73 13.60 54.47
CA LEU A 2 -19.66 14.42 53.24
C LEU A 2 -18.23 14.69 52.73
N GLY A 3 -17.25 14.93 53.60
CA GLY A 3 -15.86 15.20 53.18
C GLY A 3 -15.18 14.05 52.42
N PHE A 4 -15.49 12.80 52.78
CA PHE A 4 -14.98 11.62 52.07
C PHE A 4 -15.64 11.44 50.69
N ILE A 5 -16.90 11.86 50.54
CA ILE A 5 -17.62 11.84 49.27
C ILE A 5 -17.02 12.88 48.30
N PHE A 6 -16.74 14.10 48.79
CA PHE A 6 -16.09 15.12 47.96
C PHE A 6 -14.67 14.74 47.53
N LEU A 7 -13.88 14.13 48.43
CA LEU A 7 -12.54 13.64 48.11
C LEU A 7 -12.58 12.52 47.05
N GLY A 8 -13.54 11.61 47.15
CA GLY A 8 -13.75 10.54 46.17
C GLY A 8 -14.13 11.06 44.78
N ILE A 9 -15.04 12.05 44.71
CA ILE A 9 -15.43 12.68 43.45
C ILE A 9 -14.23 13.38 42.80
N PHE A 10 -13.41 14.08 43.58
CA PHE A 10 -12.25 14.80 43.06
C PHE A 10 -11.20 13.85 42.47
N LEU A 11 -10.98 12.69 43.11
CA LEU A 11 -10.11 11.63 42.60
C LEU A 11 -10.62 11.06 41.28
N ILE A 12 -11.93 10.79 41.17
CA ILE A 12 -12.54 10.27 39.94
C ILE A 12 -12.41 11.27 38.78
N ILE A 13 -12.68 12.55 39.04
CA ILE A 13 -12.51 13.61 38.04
C ILE A 13 -11.05 13.73 37.61
N GLY A 14 -10.11 13.65 38.56
CA GLY A 14 -8.68 13.65 38.27
C GLY A 14 -8.26 12.50 37.35
N VAL A 15 -8.73 11.28 37.60
CA VAL A 15 -8.47 10.11 36.76
C VAL A 15 -9.07 10.29 35.36
N ILE A 16 -10.30 10.78 35.25
CA ILE A 16 -10.95 11.06 33.96
C ILE A 16 -10.16 12.10 33.16
N VAL A 17 -9.69 13.17 33.80
CA VAL A 17 -8.89 14.22 33.15
C VAL A 17 -7.53 13.66 32.68
N VAL A 18 -6.87 12.83 33.49
CA VAL A 18 -5.61 12.17 33.09
C VAL A 18 -5.82 11.25 31.91
N ILE A 19 -6.87 10.41 31.93
CA ILE A 19 -7.22 9.53 30.80
C ILE A 19 -7.52 10.36 29.56
N PHE A 20 -8.35 11.40 29.68
CA PHE A 20 -8.72 12.28 28.56
C PHE A 20 -7.50 13.01 27.96
N LYS A 21 -6.54 13.41 28.79
CA LYS A 21 -5.31 14.08 28.35
C LYS A 21 -4.32 13.09 27.72
N MET A 22 -4.28 11.85 28.19
CA MET A 22 -3.53 10.76 27.56
C MET A 22 -4.13 10.36 26.20
N THR A 23 -5.45 10.38 26.05
CA THR A 23 -6.12 10.08 24.77
C THR A 23 -6.07 11.24 23.77
N ASN A 24 -6.01 12.50 24.23
CA ASN A 24 -6.03 13.70 23.38
C ASN A 24 -4.67 14.38 23.23
N LYS A 25 -3.56 13.68 23.48
CA LYS A 25 -2.25 14.22 23.14
C LYS A 25 -2.21 14.39 21.61
N SER A 26 -2.20 15.63 21.13
CA SER A 26 -2.10 15.91 19.70
C SER A 26 -0.70 15.52 19.25
N ASP A 27 -0.58 14.33 18.65
CA ASP A 27 0.68 13.89 18.07
C ASP A 27 1.06 14.85 16.94
N GLU A 28 2.29 15.37 16.98
CA GLU A 28 2.78 16.26 15.93
C GLU A 28 2.85 15.48 14.60
N LEU A 29 2.28 16.07 13.54
CA LEU A 29 2.28 15.45 12.21
C LEU A 29 3.50 15.88 11.40
N HIS A 30 4.01 14.96 10.60
CA HIS A 30 5.04 15.26 9.61
C HIS A 30 4.44 16.10 8.47
N LYS A 31 5.10 17.22 8.12
CA LYS A 31 4.53 18.24 7.22
C LYS A 31 4.25 17.76 5.78
N ILE A 32 4.98 16.73 5.33
CA ILE A 32 4.87 16.22 3.96
C ILE A 32 3.94 15.01 3.91
N THR A 33 4.10 14.08 4.85
CA THR A 33 3.42 12.79 4.81
C THR A 33 2.14 12.76 5.63
N ASN A 34 1.90 13.76 6.49
CA ASN A 34 0.80 13.80 7.46
C ASN A 34 0.76 12.63 8.45
N CYS A 35 1.82 11.83 8.52
CA CYS A 35 1.96 10.76 9.50
C CYS A 35 2.37 11.34 10.86
N LYS A 36 1.95 10.70 11.95
CA LYS A 36 2.43 11.02 13.30
C LYS A 36 3.96 10.86 13.37
N LYS A 37 4.67 11.90 13.81
CA LYS A 37 6.15 11.91 13.83
C LYS A 37 6.74 10.86 14.75
N GLU A 38 6.24 10.79 15.98
CA GLU A 38 6.81 9.91 17.02
C GLU A 38 6.32 8.47 16.90
N ALA A 39 5.01 8.28 16.72
CA ALA A 39 4.40 6.95 16.67
C ALA A 39 4.57 6.27 15.30
N GLY A 40 4.80 7.05 14.24
CA GLY A 40 4.75 6.59 12.86
C GLY A 40 3.33 6.18 12.43
N PRO A 41 3.20 5.57 11.23
CA PRO A 41 1.93 5.04 10.75
C PRO A 41 1.39 3.88 11.58
N ASN A 42 0.08 3.71 11.61
CA ASN A 42 -0.57 2.56 12.26
C ASN A 42 -0.38 1.29 11.41
N ASN A 43 -0.91 1.31 10.17
CA ASN A 43 -0.79 0.25 9.17
C ASN A 43 -0.26 0.79 7.83
N TYR A 44 -0.01 -0.11 6.87
CA TYR A 44 0.51 0.22 5.55
C TYR A 44 -0.31 -0.45 4.44
N TYR A 45 -0.72 0.36 3.46
CA TYR A 45 -1.41 -0.05 2.25
C TYR A 45 -0.56 0.37 1.05
N VAL A 46 0.10 -0.60 0.43
CA VAL A 46 0.93 -0.39 -0.76
C VAL A 46 0.12 -0.79 -1.98
N ILE A 47 0.04 0.11 -2.97
CA ILE A 47 -0.60 -0.14 -4.25
C ILE A 47 0.46 0.00 -5.34
N ILE A 48 0.61 -1.04 -6.13
CA ILE A 48 1.54 -1.08 -7.26
C ILE A 48 0.72 -1.28 -8.52
N LEU A 49 0.78 -0.33 -9.45
CA LEU A 49 0.26 -0.51 -10.79
C LEU A 49 1.40 -0.72 -11.77
N ASP A 50 1.48 -1.94 -12.30
CA ASP A 50 2.25 -2.25 -13.49
C ASP A 50 1.44 -1.83 -14.74
N ASN A 51 1.90 -0.75 -15.35
CA ASN A 51 1.37 -0.16 -16.56
C ASN A 51 2.45 -0.09 -17.64
N THR A 52 3.35 -1.09 -17.65
CA THR A 52 4.35 -1.29 -18.70
C THR A 52 3.71 -1.65 -20.04
N ASP A 53 2.51 -2.21 -20.01
CA ASP A 53 1.61 -2.38 -21.15
C ASP A 53 0.40 -1.42 -21.09
N THR A 54 -0.11 -1.05 -22.27
CA THR A 54 -1.28 -0.17 -22.38
C THR A 54 -2.53 -0.83 -21.79
N LEU A 55 -3.12 -0.22 -20.77
CA LEU A 55 -4.36 -0.68 -20.14
C LEU A 55 -5.58 -0.46 -21.03
N ARG A 56 -6.46 -1.47 -21.12
CA ARG A 56 -7.78 -1.33 -21.78
C ARG A 56 -8.71 -0.43 -20.95
N PRO A 57 -9.65 0.33 -21.57
CA PRO A 57 -10.55 1.23 -20.84
C PRO A 57 -11.31 0.57 -19.68
N ILE A 58 -11.75 -0.67 -19.85
CA ILE A 58 -12.43 -1.44 -18.81
C ILE A 58 -11.50 -1.82 -17.64
N GLN A 59 -10.23 -2.15 -17.92
CA GLN A 59 -9.22 -2.40 -16.89
C GLN A 59 -8.96 -1.11 -16.10
N LYS A 60 -8.84 0.03 -16.79
CA LYS A 60 -8.70 1.36 -16.15
C LYS A 60 -9.82 1.62 -15.14
N SER A 61 -11.07 1.40 -15.54
CA SER A 61 -12.25 1.55 -14.67
C SER A 61 -12.24 0.58 -13.49
N SER A 62 -11.89 -0.69 -13.72
CA SER A 62 -11.82 -1.71 -12.66
C SER A 62 -10.72 -1.40 -11.64
N ILE A 63 -9.52 -1.05 -12.10
CA ILE A 63 -8.39 -0.63 -11.26
C ILE A 63 -8.79 0.56 -10.39
N LYS A 64 -9.36 1.63 -10.98
CA LYS A 64 -9.81 2.81 -10.21
C LYS A 64 -10.83 2.43 -9.13
N LYS A 65 -11.78 1.54 -9.44
CA LYS A 65 -12.77 1.06 -8.46
C LYS A 65 -12.13 0.26 -7.33
N LYS A 66 -11.23 -0.69 -7.64
CA LYS A 66 -10.58 -1.54 -6.63
C LYS A 66 -9.64 -0.73 -5.74
N ILE A 67 -8.86 0.18 -6.31
CA ILE A 67 -8.01 1.10 -5.52
C ILE A 67 -8.87 1.95 -4.58
N LYS A 68 -10.00 2.49 -5.06
CA LYS A 68 -10.91 3.24 -4.19
C LYS A 68 -11.40 2.42 -3.00
N VAL A 69 -11.69 1.13 -3.19
CA VAL A 69 -12.08 0.22 -2.09
C VAL A 69 -10.94 0.10 -1.08
N ILE A 70 -9.72 -0.21 -1.54
CA ILE A 70 -8.53 -0.34 -0.69
C ILE A 70 -8.28 0.94 0.12
N ILE A 71 -8.34 2.11 -0.53
CA ILE A 71 -8.12 3.41 0.13
C ILE A 71 -9.19 3.72 1.17
N ASN A 72 -10.43 3.28 0.96
CA ASN A 72 -11.52 3.48 1.92
C ASN A 72 -11.39 2.61 3.17
N GLU A 73 -10.54 1.58 3.16
CA GLU A 73 -10.23 0.75 4.32
C GLU A 73 -9.14 1.36 5.22
N ALA A 74 -8.47 2.44 4.77
CA ALA A 74 -7.39 3.06 5.52
C ALA A 74 -7.92 3.95 6.66
N ASP A 75 -7.67 3.52 7.89
CA ASP A 75 -8.04 4.26 9.10
C ASP A 75 -7.14 5.51 9.28
N PRO A 76 -7.54 6.48 10.11
CA PRO A 76 -6.69 7.62 10.43
C PRO A 76 -5.28 7.19 10.87
N ASN A 77 -4.26 7.85 10.30
CA ASN A 77 -2.83 7.54 10.47
C ASN A 77 -2.35 6.22 9.84
N ASP A 78 -3.17 5.51 9.06
CA ASP A 78 -2.68 4.47 8.16
C ASP A 78 -1.96 5.08 6.96
N LYS A 79 -0.87 4.46 6.53
CA LYS A 79 -0.03 4.96 5.45
C LYS A 79 -0.42 4.32 4.12
N VAL A 80 -0.67 5.16 3.13
CA VAL A 80 -0.90 4.76 1.74
C VAL A 80 0.35 5.07 0.93
N ILE A 81 0.80 4.08 0.18
CA ILE A 81 1.95 4.19 -0.73
C ILE A 81 1.50 3.75 -2.12
N ILE A 82 1.66 4.59 -3.13
CA ILE A 82 1.28 4.26 -4.51
C ILE A 82 2.49 4.36 -5.43
N TYR A 83 2.76 3.28 -6.17
CA TYR A 83 3.77 3.21 -7.21
C TYR A 83 3.14 2.91 -8.56
N SER A 84 3.71 3.50 -9.61
CA SER A 84 3.44 3.16 -11.01
C SER A 84 4.73 2.71 -11.66
N LEU A 85 4.68 1.54 -12.30
CA LEU A 85 5.78 0.99 -13.08
C LEU A 85 5.57 1.33 -14.55
N SER A 86 5.95 2.55 -14.93
CA SER A 86 5.75 3.10 -16.30
C SER A 86 7.01 3.63 -16.98
N ASN A 87 8.17 3.69 -16.30
CA ASN A 87 9.35 4.39 -16.81
C ASN A 87 10.70 3.76 -16.39
N PHE A 88 11.76 4.17 -17.10
CA PHE A 88 13.14 3.69 -17.09
C PHE A 88 13.80 3.64 -15.70
N SER A 89 14.17 2.43 -15.29
CA SER A 89 14.91 2.03 -14.08
C SER A 89 14.17 2.16 -12.75
N VAL A 90 14.07 1.02 -12.03
CA VAL A 90 13.55 0.91 -10.66
C VAL A 90 14.22 1.90 -9.70
N GLU A 91 15.50 2.20 -9.92
CA GLU A 91 16.26 3.14 -9.09
C GLU A 91 15.65 4.54 -9.10
N LYS A 92 15.15 4.98 -10.26
CA LYS A 92 14.57 6.32 -10.45
C LYS A 92 13.07 6.37 -10.14
N THR A 93 12.42 5.22 -10.05
CA THR A 93 10.99 5.13 -9.71
C THR A 93 10.76 5.56 -8.27
N VAL A 94 10.04 6.67 -8.07
CA VAL A 94 9.64 7.20 -6.76
C VAL A 94 8.12 6.99 -6.55
N PRO A 95 7.63 6.93 -5.31
CA PRO A 95 6.20 6.79 -5.08
C PRO A 95 5.45 8.04 -5.57
N LEU A 96 4.30 7.82 -6.21
CA LEU A 96 3.36 8.89 -6.54
C LEU A 96 2.66 9.42 -5.28
N ILE A 97 2.47 8.54 -4.30
CA ILE A 97 1.89 8.83 -2.99
C ILE A 97 2.69 8.10 -1.92
N ASP A 98 3.01 8.80 -0.84
CA ASP A 98 3.59 8.27 0.39
C ASP A 98 3.08 9.19 1.53
N ILE A 99 1.83 8.97 1.95
CA ILE A 99 1.14 9.84 2.93
C ILE A 99 0.23 9.02 3.85
N CYS A 100 -0.09 9.55 5.02
CA CYS A 100 -1.04 8.97 5.95
C CYS A 100 -2.45 9.53 5.80
N SER A 101 -3.44 8.66 6.01
CA SER A 101 -4.86 9.01 6.07
C SER A 101 -5.14 9.94 7.24
N MET A 102 -6.12 10.83 7.05
CA MET A 102 -6.57 11.79 8.04
C MET A 102 -8.01 11.48 8.45
N PRO A 103 -8.40 11.84 9.68
CA PRO A 103 -9.79 11.70 10.11
C PRO A 103 -10.69 12.63 9.28
N ASP A 104 -11.83 12.11 8.84
CA ASP A 104 -12.87 12.87 8.14
C ASP A 104 -13.88 13.52 9.12
N GLY A 105 -13.77 13.23 10.41
CA GLY A 105 -14.71 13.70 11.43
C GLY A 105 -16.04 12.95 11.45
N SER A 106 -16.12 11.73 10.89
CA SER A 106 -17.24 10.80 11.13
C SER A 106 -17.50 10.63 12.62
N ASP A 107 -16.41 10.44 13.38
CA ASP A 107 -16.40 10.22 14.84
C ASP A 107 -16.23 11.51 15.64
N ALA A 108 -16.31 12.66 14.98
CA ALA A 108 -16.11 13.94 15.63
C ALA A 108 -17.30 14.31 16.50
N ASN A 109 -17.03 14.76 17.73
CA ASN A 109 -18.08 15.25 18.62
C ASN A 109 -18.63 16.59 18.10
N GLU A 110 -19.93 16.61 17.77
CA GLU A 110 -20.61 17.77 17.17
C GLU A 110 -20.54 19.04 18.03
N LEU A 111 -20.36 18.90 19.35
CA LEU A 111 -20.31 20.05 20.28
C LEU A 111 -18.98 20.82 20.22
N TYR A 112 -17.86 20.18 19.85
CA TYR A 112 -16.52 20.79 20.01
C TYR A 112 -15.56 20.58 18.83
N GLN A 113 -15.93 19.78 17.83
CA GLN A 113 -15.06 19.50 16.68
C GLN A 113 -15.72 19.93 15.36
N ASN A 114 -14.97 20.67 14.55
CA ASN A 114 -15.45 21.15 13.25
C ASN A 114 -15.35 20.05 12.19
N LYS A 115 -16.37 19.19 12.13
CA LYS A 115 -16.50 18.11 11.14
C LYS A 115 -16.34 18.60 9.71
N ALA A 116 -16.89 19.77 9.37
CA ALA A 116 -16.77 20.33 8.02
C ALA A 116 -15.31 20.67 7.66
N PHE A 117 -14.55 21.21 8.62
CA PHE A 117 -13.13 21.45 8.44
C PHE A 117 -12.34 20.15 8.25
N MET A 118 -12.58 19.14 9.08
CA MET A 118 -11.88 17.85 8.99
C MET A 118 -12.12 17.17 7.64
N ARG A 119 -13.38 17.11 7.17
CA ARG A 119 -13.72 16.60 5.83
C ARG A 119 -12.99 17.34 4.72
N LYS A 120 -13.01 18.67 4.75
CA LYS A 120 -12.33 19.50 3.75
C LYS A 120 -10.82 19.28 3.78
N HIS A 121 -10.25 19.11 4.97
CA HIS A 121 -8.82 18.89 5.16
C HIS A 121 -8.38 17.52 4.61
N LYS A 122 -9.10 16.45 4.98
CA LYS A 122 -8.89 15.10 4.43
C LYS A 122 -9.01 15.10 2.91
N SER A 123 -10.06 15.70 2.39
CA SER A 123 -10.29 15.79 0.94
C SER A 123 -9.12 16.47 0.22
N LYS A 124 -8.60 17.58 0.77
CA LYS A 124 -7.51 18.33 0.15
C LYS A 124 -6.15 17.64 0.23
N LEU A 125 -5.81 17.05 1.38
CA LEU A 125 -4.45 16.58 1.65
C LEU A 125 -4.28 15.05 1.51
N PHE A 126 -5.38 14.30 1.34
CA PHE A 126 -5.32 12.85 1.15
C PHE A 126 -6.13 12.39 -0.07
N ASP A 127 -7.44 12.68 -0.13
CA ASP A 127 -8.28 12.12 -1.20
C ASP A 127 -7.92 12.67 -2.59
N ALA A 128 -7.78 13.99 -2.73
CA ALA A 128 -7.47 14.63 -4.00
C ALA A 128 -6.07 14.26 -4.55
N PRO A 129 -4.98 14.25 -3.74
CA PRO A 129 -3.68 13.75 -4.17
C PRO A 129 -3.72 12.30 -4.67
N ILE A 130 -4.42 11.42 -3.95
CA ILE A 130 -4.57 10.01 -4.35
C ILE A 130 -5.33 9.90 -5.66
N GLU A 131 -6.45 10.62 -5.81
CA GLU A 131 -7.20 10.61 -7.06
C GLU A 131 -6.36 11.10 -8.25
N ASP A 132 -5.60 12.17 -8.07
CA ASP A 132 -4.68 12.68 -9.10
C ASP A 132 -3.60 11.65 -9.46
N ALA A 133 -2.96 11.02 -8.46
CA ALA A 133 -1.98 9.97 -8.67
C ALA A 133 -2.55 8.76 -9.42
N VAL A 134 -3.75 8.31 -9.03
CA VAL A 134 -4.46 7.19 -9.68
C VAL A 134 -4.80 7.54 -11.13
N ASN A 135 -5.31 8.74 -11.38
CA ASN A 135 -5.61 9.19 -12.75
C ASN A 135 -4.34 9.28 -13.60
N LYS A 136 -3.23 9.80 -13.04
CA LYS A 136 -1.92 9.88 -13.72
C LYS A 136 -1.38 8.52 -14.13
N MET A 137 -1.35 7.54 -13.22
CA MET A 137 -0.81 6.22 -13.53
C MET A 137 -1.70 5.46 -14.53
N ILE A 138 -3.02 5.64 -14.49
CA ILE A 138 -3.94 5.00 -15.43
C ILE A 138 -3.93 5.68 -16.81
N ALA A 139 -3.53 6.95 -16.89
CA ALA A 139 -3.42 7.70 -18.13
C ALA A 139 -2.18 7.33 -18.96
N VAL A 140 -1.21 6.61 -18.39
CA VAL A 140 -0.03 6.14 -19.14
C VAL A 140 -0.47 5.28 -20.32
N ASP A 141 -0.03 5.69 -21.51
CA ASP A 141 -0.36 5.09 -22.80
C ASP A 141 0.87 4.57 -23.55
N LYS A 142 2.06 5.01 -23.15
CA LYS A 142 3.34 4.52 -23.69
C LYS A 142 3.80 3.28 -22.93
N GLY A 143 4.04 2.21 -23.68
CA GLY A 143 4.61 0.99 -23.13
C GLY A 143 6.06 1.20 -22.67
N SER A 144 6.47 0.40 -21.69
CA SER A 144 7.85 0.30 -21.21
C SER A 144 8.52 -0.92 -21.81
N ASN A 145 9.83 -0.83 -22.07
CA ASN A 145 10.64 -1.97 -22.50
C ASN A 145 11.17 -2.80 -21.32
N THR A 146 10.69 -2.58 -20.10
CA THR A 146 11.01 -3.38 -18.91
C THR A 146 9.82 -3.39 -17.95
N SER A 147 9.62 -4.51 -17.24
CA SER A 147 8.68 -4.68 -16.12
C SER A 147 9.36 -5.39 -14.93
N PRO A 148 10.25 -4.69 -14.21
CA PRO A 148 11.00 -5.24 -13.08
C PRO A 148 10.15 -5.24 -11.78
N ILE A 149 9.13 -6.10 -11.75
CA ILE A 149 8.13 -6.17 -10.67
C ILE A 149 8.77 -6.63 -9.34
N ILE A 150 9.64 -7.66 -9.37
CA ILE A 150 10.30 -8.19 -8.18
C ILE A 150 11.21 -7.13 -7.55
N GLU A 151 11.99 -6.43 -8.37
CA GLU A 151 12.89 -5.36 -7.94
C GLU A 151 12.12 -4.17 -7.36
N LEU A 152 10.97 -3.82 -7.93
CA LEU A 152 10.12 -2.77 -7.36
C LEU A 152 9.57 -3.18 -5.99
N ILE A 153 9.13 -4.43 -5.82
CA ILE A 153 8.70 -4.94 -4.52
C ILE A 153 9.86 -4.87 -3.51
N GLN A 154 11.07 -5.24 -3.92
CA GLN A 154 12.25 -5.14 -3.07
C GLN A 154 12.54 -3.70 -2.65
N LYS A 155 12.50 -2.77 -3.62
CA LYS A 155 12.68 -1.34 -3.33
C LYS A 155 11.68 -0.84 -2.29
N ILE A 156 10.40 -1.18 -2.47
CA ILE A 156 9.33 -0.77 -1.53
C ILE A 156 9.58 -1.36 -0.15
N ARG A 157 9.97 -2.65 -0.08
CA ARG A 157 10.28 -3.31 1.18
C ARG A 157 11.41 -2.61 1.94
N ILE A 158 12.44 -2.15 1.23
CA ILE A 158 13.61 -1.48 1.83
C ILE A 158 13.33 -0.02 2.17
N GLN A 159 12.61 0.70 1.31
CA GLN A 159 12.54 2.17 1.40
C GLN A 159 11.29 2.69 2.10
N ASN A 160 10.16 1.99 2.01
CA ASN A 160 8.87 2.52 2.46
C ASN A 160 8.25 1.75 3.64
N LEU A 161 8.70 0.53 3.89
CA LEU A 161 8.16 -0.36 4.92
C LEU A 161 9.13 -0.48 6.11
N PRO A 162 8.62 -0.73 7.33
CA PRO A 162 9.47 -0.87 8.50
C PRO A 162 10.23 -2.21 8.47
N ASP A 163 11.46 -2.22 8.99
CA ASP A 163 12.27 -3.45 9.11
C ASP A 163 11.53 -4.56 9.87
N LYS A 164 10.85 -4.17 10.96
CA LYS A 164 10.03 -5.04 11.79
C LYS A 164 8.56 -4.64 11.67
N ILE A 165 7.76 -5.54 11.10
CA ILE A 165 6.31 -5.36 10.92
C ILE A 165 5.60 -5.31 12.28
N GLY A 166 6.02 -6.13 13.24
CA GLY A 166 5.46 -6.14 14.59
C GLY A 166 3.97 -6.49 14.59
N ASN A 167 3.17 -5.63 15.23
CA ASN A 167 1.70 -5.74 15.29
C ASN A 167 0.98 -4.97 14.17
N LYS A 168 1.71 -4.36 13.23
CA LYS A 168 1.12 -3.55 12.16
C LYS A 168 0.61 -4.45 11.05
N LYS A 169 -0.52 -4.07 10.44
CA LYS A 169 -0.99 -4.66 9.18
C LYS A 169 -0.22 -4.03 8.02
N VAL A 170 0.29 -4.86 7.11
CA VAL A 170 0.97 -4.42 5.88
C VAL A 170 0.43 -5.19 4.70
N GLU A 171 -0.16 -4.48 3.75
CA GLU A 171 -0.78 -5.05 2.55
C GLU A 171 -0.13 -4.50 1.29
N ILE A 172 0.17 -5.38 0.34
CA ILE A 172 0.60 -5.03 -1.01
C ILE A 172 -0.48 -5.47 -1.99
N HIS A 173 -1.02 -4.51 -2.72
CA HIS A 173 -1.95 -4.72 -3.83
C HIS A 173 -1.22 -4.51 -5.15
N LEU A 174 -0.92 -5.59 -5.86
CA LEU A 174 -0.23 -5.59 -7.14
C LEU A 174 -1.22 -5.72 -8.29
N PHE A 175 -1.37 -4.67 -9.08
CA PHE A 175 -2.11 -4.67 -10.34
C PHE A 175 -1.13 -4.87 -11.49
N SER A 176 -1.09 -6.06 -12.08
CA SER A 176 -0.13 -6.41 -13.14
C SER A 176 -0.65 -7.55 -13.99
N ASP A 177 -0.20 -7.63 -15.24
CA ASP A 177 -0.40 -8.82 -16.07
C ASP A 177 0.57 -9.97 -15.74
N LEU A 178 1.48 -9.71 -14.78
CA LEU A 178 2.44 -10.62 -14.20
C LEU A 178 3.62 -10.98 -15.13
N LEU A 179 3.89 -10.18 -16.15
CA LEU A 179 5.05 -10.36 -17.03
C LEU A 179 6.30 -9.67 -16.48
N GLN A 180 6.99 -10.31 -15.52
CA GLN A 180 8.34 -9.91 -15.12
C GLN A 180 9.26 -9.82 -16.34
N TYR A 181 9.89 -8.66 -16.50
CA TYR A 181 10.91 -8.40 -17.51
C TYR A 181 11.99 -7.46 -16.98
N SER A 182 13.15 -8.04 -16.70
CA SER A 182 14.30 -7.38 -16.08
C SER A 182 15.60 -8.02 -16.56
N GLU A 183 16.74 -7.46 -16.16
CA GLU A 183 18.06 -8.06 -16.41
C GLU A 183 18.25 -9.39 -15.65
N ASN A 184 17.65 -9.53 -14.47
CA ASN A 184 17.81 -10.71 -13.61
C ASN A 184 16.92 -11.88 -14.02
N PHE A 185 15.72 -11.58 -14.52
CA PHE A 185 14.75 -12.58 -14.96
C PHE A 185 13.72 -12.00 -15.93
N SER A 186 13.32 -12.82 -16.91
CA SER A 186 12.33 -12.46 -17.92
C SER A 186 11.45 -13.65 -18.26
N PHE A 187 10.13 -13.45 -18.24
CA PHE A 187 9.18 -14.44 -18.77
C PHE A 187 9.13 -14.45 -20.31
N TYR A 188 9.72 -13.45 -20.98
CA TYR A 188 9.84 -13.43 -22.45
C TYR A 188 10.94 -14.38 -22.96
N ASP A 189 11.85 -14.83 -22.08
CA ASP A 189 12.91 -15.76 -22.45
C ASP A 189 12.31 -17.14 -22.74
N LYS A 190 12.34 -17.58 -24.00
CA LYS A 190 11.74 -18.86 -24.43
C LYS A 190 12.21 -20.09 -23.64
N ASN A 191 13.41 -20.00 -23.06
CA ASN A 191 14.06 -21.08 -22.31
C ASN A 191 14.14 -20.79 -20.80
N TYR A 192 13.32 -19.86 -20.27
CA TYR A 192 13.34 -19.59 -18.84
C TYR A 192 13.05 -20.86 -18.03
N ASN A 193 13.72 -21.00 -16.90
CA ASN A 193 13.50 -22.10 -15.96
C ASN A 193 13.30 -21.54 -14.56
N LEU A 194 12.04 -21.48 -14.13
CA LEU A 194 11.68 -20.89 -12.84
C LEU A 194 12.39 -21.57 -11.66
N LYS A 195 12.43 -22.91 -11.65
CA LYS A 195 13.08 -23.68 -10.57
C LYS A 195 14.57 -23.41 -10.47
N LYS A 196 15.24 -23.19 -11.61
CA LYS A 196 16.66 -22.79 -11.65
C LYS A 196 16.82 -21.37 -11.16
N PHE A 197 15.97 -20.44 -11.63
CA PHE A 197 15.98 -19.04 -11.21
C PHE A 197 15.79 -18.89 -9.70
N LEU A 198 14.82 -19.56 -9.09
CA LEU A 198 14.57 -19.49 -7.64
C LEU A 198 15.75 -20.01 -6.77
N LYS A 199 16.73 -20.69 -7.36
CA LYS A 199 17.95 -21.18 -6.69
C LYS A 199 19.21 -20.41 -7.10
N SER A 200 19.05 -19.39 -7.92
CA SER A 200 20.16 -18.67 -8.57
C SER A 200 20.58 -17.43 -7.77
N LEU A 201 21.77 -16.90 -8.07
CA LEU A 201 22.26 -15.67 -7.45
C LEU A 201 21.41 -14.46 -7.86
N GLU A 202 20.90 -14.47 -9.10
CA GLU A 202 20.04 -13.45 -9.67
C GLU A 202 18.78 -13.26 -8.83
N PHE A 203 18.16 -14.37 -8.37
CA PHE A 203 17.02 -14.29 -7.46
C PHE A 203 17.43 -13.84 -6.06
N GLU A 204 18.56 -14.31 -5.53
CA GLU A 204 19.06 -13.90 -4.21
C GLU A 204 19.32 -12.38 -4.15
N ILE A 205 19.77 -11.78 -5.25
CA ILE A 205 20.01 -10.33 -5.35
C ILE A 205 18.71 -9.53 -5.26
N ILE A 206 17.64 -9.97 -5.93
CA ILE A 206 16.41 -9.18 -6.07
C ILE A 206 15.28 -9.60 -5.13
N LYS A 207 15.37 -10.78 -4.50
CA LYS A 207 14.31 -11.24 -3.60
C LYS A 207 14.21 -10.32 -2.38
N SER A 208 13.06 -10.40 -1.74
CA SER A 208 12.82 -9.76 -0.45
C SER A 208 12.08 -10.72 0.44
N ASP A 209 12.39 -10.67 1.72
CA ASP A 209 11.53 -11.27 2.73
C ASP A 209 10.22 -10.47 2.74
N LEU A 210 9.08 -11.15 2.74
CA LEU A 210 7.73 -10.60 2.84
C LEU A 210 6.99 -11.18 4.04
N SER A 211 7.73 -11.68 5.03
CA SER A 211 7.20 -12.10 6.32
C SER A 211 6.35 -11.01 6.95
N GLY A 212 5.15 -11.38 7.39
CA GLY A 212 4.22 -10.43 8.01
C GLY A 212 3.43 -9.56 7.02
N ILE A 213 3.72 -9.66 5.71
CA ILE A 213 3.07 -8.87 4.66
C ILE A 213 2.03 -9.73 3.93
N GLU A 214 0.83 -9.17 3.76
CA GLU A 214 -0.22 -9.75 2.92
C GLU A 214 -0.10 -9.22 1.50
N VAL A 215 -0.16 -10.12 0.52
CA VAL A 215 -0.05 -9.75 -0.90
C VAL A 215 -1.33 -10.16 -1.62
N THR A 216 -1.99 -9.19 -2.22
CA THR A 216 -3.13 -9.40 -3.12
C THR A 216 -2.72 -9.01 -4.54
N ILE A 217 -2.90 -9.93 -5.47
CA ILE A 217 -2.61 -9.74 -6.88
C ILE A 217 -3.93 -9.55 -7.64
N TRP A 218 -4.04 -8.40 -8.28
CA TRP A 218 -5.09 -8.03 -9.20
C TRP A 218 -4.61 -8.31 -10.63
N GLN A 219 -4.73 -9.56 -11.08
CA GLN A 219 -4.14 -9.99 -12.35
C GLN A 219 -4.87 -9.34 -13.53
N LEU A 220 -4.17 -8.53 -14.30
CA LEU A 220 -4.66 -7.93 -15.53
C LEU A 220 -4.64 -8.99 -16.64
N ILE A 221 -5.81 -9.49 -17.04
CA ILE A 221 -5.85 -10.56 -18.04
C ILE A 221 -5.33 -10.05 -19.39
N ASN A 222 -4.35 -10.75 -19.93
CA ASN A 222 -3.72 -10.49 -21.21
C ASN A 222 -3.94 -11.71 -22.13
N SER A 223 -4.56 -11.50 -23.29
CA SER A 223 -4.95 -12.59 -24.20
C SER A 223 -3.77 -13.26 -24.91
N ARG A 224 -2.58 -12.66 -24.86
CA ARG A 224 -1.39 -13.15 -25.57
C ARG A 224 -0.55 -14.13 -24.74
N ILE A 225 -0.93 -14.37 -23.48
CA ILE A 225 -0.13 -15.13 -22.52
C ILE A 225 -0.97 -16.17 -21.79
N ASP A 226 -0.29 -17.19 -21.27
CA ASP A 226 -0.89 -18.18 -20.38
C ASP A 226 -1.01 -17.60 -18.96
N ASN A 227 -2.13 -16.92 -18.71
CA ASN A 227 -2.42 -16.27 -17.43
C ASN A 227 -2.45 -17.26 -16.26
N ILE A 228 -2.81 -18.53 -16.50
CA ILE A 228 -2.88 -19.56 -15.45
C ILE A 228 -1.47 -19.99 -15.08
N ARG A 229 -0.62 -20.28 -16.06
CA ARG A 229 0.77 -20.64 -15.81
C ARG A 229 1.54 -19.52 -15.11
N LEU A 230 1.38 -18.27 -15.53
CA LEU A 230 2.02 -17.13 -14.86
C LEU A 230 1.56 -16.99 -13.42
N ARG A 231 0.27 -17.18 -13.17
CA ARG A 231 -0.28 -17.16 -11.81
C ARG A 231 0.39 -18.19 -10.92
N ASP A 232 0.59 -19.40 -11.41
CA ASP A 232 1.25 -20.46 -10.65
C ASP A 232 2.75 -20.16 -10.44
N HIS A 233 3.42 -19.58 -11.44
CA HIS A 233 4.81 -19.13 -11.29
C HIS A 233 4.95 -18.05 -10.22
N TRP A 234 4.04 -17.08 -10.17
CA TRP A 234 4.07 -16.04 -9.14
C TRP A 234 3.74 -16.55 -7.75
N LYS A 235 2.86 -17.56 -7.60
CA LYS A 235 2.67 -18.24 -6.31
C LYS A 235 3.99 -18.85 -5.82
N GLU A 236 4.76 -19.49 -6.70
CA GLU A 236 6.07 -20.04 -6.35
C GLU A 236 7.07 -18.92 -5.97
N ILE A 237 7.13 -17.83 -6.73
CA ILE A 237 8.00 -16.68 -6.43
C ILE A 237 7.69 -16.10 -5.04
N PHE A 238 6.41 -15.78 -4.77
CA PHE A 238 6.01 -15.21 -3.47
C PHE A 238 6.22 -16.18 -2.30
N THR A 239 6.05 -17.48 -2.53
CA THR A 239 6.39 -18.49 -1.51
C THR A 239 7.88 -18.45 -1.17
N ASN A 240 8.76 -18.28 -2.16
CA ASN A 240 10.21 -18.15 -1.95
C ASN A 240 10.63 -16.76 -1.41
N MET A 241 9.72 -15.78 -1.45
CA MET A 241 9.84 -14.49 -0.77
C MET A 241 9.22 -14.51 0.64
N ASN A 242 8.81 -15.68 1.15
CA ASN A 242 8.34 -15.88 2.53
C ASN A 242 7.10 -15.03 2.91
N THR A 243 6.15 -14.88 1.98
CA THR A 243 4.87 -14.18 2.26
C THR A 243 4.07 -14.88 3.36
N LYS A 244 3.44 -14.10 4.26
CA LYS A 244 2.63 -14.62 5.38
C LYS A 244 1.48 -15.53 4.93
N TYR A 245 0.84 -15.16 3.83
CA TYR A 245 -0.27 -15.90 3.23
C TYR A 245 0.07 -16.28 1.80
N ARG A 246 -0.58 -17.33 1.28
CA ARG A 246 -0.60 -17.55 -0.17
C ARG A 246 -1.24 -16.31 -0.81
N PRO A 247 -0.61 -15.68 -1.81
CA PRO A 247 -1.19 -14.50 -2.42
C PRO A 247 -2.60 -14.77 -2.94
N THR A 248 -3.54 -13.88 -2.61
CA THR A 248 -4.87 -13.89 -3.23
C THR A 248 -4.72 -13.36 -4.65
N ILE A 249 -5.23 -14.10 -5.65
CA ILE A 249 -5.10 -13.69 -7.06
C ILE A 249 -6.48 -13.55 -7.69
N GLU A 250 -6.92 -12.30 -7.82
CA GLU A 250 -8.20 -11.94 -8.43
C GLU A 250 -7.97 -11.51 -9.88
N PRO A 251 -8.53 -12.23 -10.87
CA PRO A 251 -8.44 -11.81 -12.26
C PRO A 251 -9.32 -10.58 -12.50
N ILE A 252 -8.72 -9.55 -13.09
CA ILE A 252 -9.42 -8.43 -13.69
C ILE A 252 -9.62 -8.78 -15.16
N SER A 253 -10.76 -9.38 -15.46
CA SER A 253 -11.24 -9.47 -16.83
C SER A 253 -11.48 -8.06 -17.36
N GLY A 254 -11.19 -7.90 -18.64
CA GLY A 254 -11.64 -6.73 -19.40
C GLY A 254 -12.57 -7.21 -20.48
#